data_AF-A0A717Y247-F1
#
_entry.id   AF-A0A717Y247-F1
#
_cell.length_a   1.000
_cell.length_b   1.000
_cell.length_c   1.000
_cell.angle_alpha   90.00
_cell.angle_beta   90.00
_cell.angle_gamma   90.00
#
_symmetry.space_group_name_H-M   'P 1'
#
loop_
_entity.id
_entity.type
_entity.pdbx_description
1 polymer ?
#
loop_
_entity_poly.entity_id
_entity_poly.type
_entity_poly.pdbx_seq_one_letter_code
_entity_poly.pdbx_strand_id
1 'polypeptide(L)'
;MYFKKSLLALAICASVVSVEAVANIRANDMASSATPASVGHRPVATTNAKKIEVSGELTTGSTLQIADVFIEDEDGDPLSLDKMNNADDIKWYLVDNEAADPSGTPAATGTAFTIPAYAGGKKIKIVYRIKTATGTPDSAFLPATVLLTSASSGVSGDSAADGTISNKLRSVTINVVNESGKPTDELNGTNDANTPVVGGTLEVV
;
A
#
# COMPACT_ATOMS: atom_id res chain seq x y z
N MET A 1 84.28 -74.87 48.05
CA MET A 1 83.76 -75.65 46.90
C MET A 1 82.26 -75.83 47.12
N TYR A 2 81.44 -75.17 46.30
CA TYR A 2 80.11 -75.59 45.81
C TYR A 2 79.45 -74.37 45.17
N PHE A 3 79.75 -74.18 43.88
CA PHE A 3 78.96 -73.33 42.99
C PHE A 3 77.63 -74.04 42.72
N LYS A 4 76.51 -73.31 42.85
CA LYS A 4 75.27 -73.64 42.13
C LYS A 4 74.94 -72.50 41.18
N LYS A 5 74.73 -72.90 39.93
CA LYS A 5 74.57 -72.08 38.73
C LYS A 5 73.10 -71.71 38.52
N SER A 6 72.92 -70.53 37.93
CA SER A 6 71.82 -70.09 37.06
C SER A 6 70.39 -70.04 37.62
N LEU A 7 69.85 -68.82 37.68
CA LEU A 7 68.77 -68.47 36.76
C LEU A 7 68.84 -66.97 36.40
N LEU A 8 68.74 -66.71 35.09
CA LEU A 8 68.76 -65.43 34.43
C LEU A 8 67.35 -64.79 34.57
N ALA A 9 67.25 -63.55 35.04
CA ALA A 9 66.02 -62.75 34.92
C ALA A 9 66.32 -61.52 34.06
N LEU A 10 65.67 -61.50 32.90
CA LEU A 10 65.77 -60.49 31.85
C LEU A 10 65.17 -59.15 32.31
N ALA A 11 65.82 -58.06 31.94
CA ALA A 11 65.37 -56.69 32.15
C ALA A 11 64.15 -56.33 31.29
N ILE A 12 63.25 -55.49 31.81
CA ILE A 12 62.49 -54.53 30.98
C ILE A 12 62.51 -53.17 31.70
N CYS A 13 63.31 -52.26 31.15
CA CYS A 13 63.16 -50.82 31.34
C CYS A 13 62.18 -50.25 30.31
N ALA A 14 61.57 -49.11 30.67
CA ALA A 14 60.70 -48.23 29.87
C ALA A 14 59.25 -48.73 29.69
N SER A 15 58.21 -47.94 29.88
CA SER A 15 58.10 -46.48 29.85
C SER A 15 56.90 -46.02 30.69
N VAL A 16 57.02 -44.88 31.35
CA VAL A 16 55.88 -44.15 31.89
C VAL A 16 55.15 -43.57 30.69
N VAL A 17 54.07 -44.21 30.24
CA VAL A 17 53.14 -43.55 29.33
C VAL A 17 52.33 -42.59 30.19
N SER A 18 52.73 -41.32 30.21
CA SER A 18 51.82 -40.24 30.56
C SER A 18 50.70 -40.25 29.53
N VAL A 19 49.64 -40.98 29.82
CA VAL A 19 48.36 -40.76 29.15
C VAL A 19 47.92 -39.38 29.61
N GLU A 20 48.09 -38.38 28.75
CA GLU A 20 47.28 -37.18 28.85
C GLU A 20 45.83 -37.66 28.79
N ALA A 21 45.19 -37.72 29.96
CA ALA A 21 43.76 -37.92 30.04
C ALA A 21 43.16 -36.69 29.38
N VAL A 22 42.88 -36.79 28.08
CA VAL A 22 42.04 -35.83 27.38
C VAL A 22 40.73 -35.86 28.13
N ALA A 23 40.46 -34.80 28.90
CA ALA A 23 39.20 -34.66 29.61
C ALA A 23 38.11 -34.79 28.54
N ASN A 24 37.31 -35.85 28.61
CA ASN A 24 36.10 -35.94 27.83
C ASN A 24 35.33 -34.66 28.09
N ILE A 25 35.09 -33.89 27.03
CA ILE A 25 34.16 -32.76 27.06
C ILE A 25 32.86 -33.34 27.61
N ARG A 26 32.45 -32.87 28.80
CA ARG A 26 31.21 -33.35 29.42
C ARG A 26 30.08 -32.98 28.47
N ALA A 27 29.13 -33.88 28.27
CA ALA A 27 27.95 -33.66 27.41
C ALA A 27 27.13 -32.39 27.75
N ASN A 28 27.42 -31.73 28.88
CA ASN A 28 26.84 -30.46 29.29
C ASN A 28 27.51 -29.21 28.68
N ASP A 29 28.62 -29.33 27.95
CA ASP A 29 29.24 -28.19 27.23
C ASP A 29 28.56 -27.93 25.88
N MET A 30 27.47 -28.63 25.57
CA MET A 30 26.50 -28.18 24.56
C MET A 30 25.77 -26.97 25.13
N ALA A 31 26.40 -25.79 25.02
CA ALA A 31 25.67 -24.53 25.08
C ALA A 31 24.54 -24.61 24.05
N SER A 32 23.30 -24.69 24.53
CA SER A 32 22.12 -24.62 23.68
C SER A 32 22.26 -23.34 22.86
N SER A 33 22.43 -23.46 21.54
CA SER A 33 22.31 -22.31 20.67
C SER A 33 20.94 -21.71 20.96
N ALA A 34 20.87 -20.40 21.12
CA ALA A 34 19.59 -19.72 21.20
C ALA A 34 18.79 -20.16 19.97
N THR A 35 17.62 -20.78 20.18
CA THR A 35 16.68 -20.99 19.10
C THR A 35 16.41 -19.61 18.50
N PRO A 36 16.71 -19.38 17.20
CA PRO A 36 16.34 -18.12 16.55
C PRO A 36 14.86 -17.85 16.81
N ALA A 37 14.50 -16.59 17.00
CA ALA A 37 13.09 -16.22 17.15
C ALA A 37 12.31 -16.86 15.99
N SER A 38 11.34 -17.71 16.31
CA SER A 38 10.56 -18.47 15.32
C SER A 38 9.58 -17.60 14.53
N VAL A 39 9.61 -16.28 14.75
CA VAL A 39 8.75 -15.30 14.10
C VAL A 39 9.64 -14.22 13.50
N GLY A 40 9.45 -13.95 12.21
CA GLY A 40 10.09 -12.85 11.50
C GLY A 40 9.53 -11.49 11.95
N HIS A 41 9.94 -10.46 11.24
CA HIS A 41 9.47 -9.09 11.41
C HIS A 41 8.13 -8.89 10.70
N ARG A 42 7.35 -7.91 11.17
CA ARG A 42 6.11 -7.52 10.49
C ARG A 42 6.42 -6.50 9.42
N PRO A 43 5.74 -6.54 8.27
CA PRO A 43 5.81 -5.44 7.34
C PRO A 43 5.19 -4.19 7.96
N VAL A 44 5.76 -3.03 7.66
CA VAL A 44 5.26 -1.72 8.10
C VAL A 44 5.17 -0.76 6.91
N ALA A 45 4.33 0.27 7.04
CA ALA A 45 4.25 1.30 6.02
C ALA A 45 5.55 2.12 6.01
N THR A 46 6.01 2.52 4.82
CA THR A 46 7.18 3.39 4.72
C THR A 46 6.98 4.72 5.44
N THR A 47 8.09 5.32 5.87
CA THR A 47 8.14 6.69 6.39
C THR A 47 8.12 7.77 5.31
N ASN A 48 8.26 7.40 4.02
CA ASN A 48 8.16 8.33 2.90
C ASN A 48 6.78 9.01 2.83
N ALA A 49 6.76 10.22 2.27
CA ALA A 49 5.53 10.97 2.05
C ALA A 49 4.57 10.24 1.10
N LYS A 50 5.14 9.64 0.04
CA LYS A 50 4.40 8.79 -0.89
C LYS A 50 4.32 7.37 -0.33
N LYS A 51 3.15 7.00 0.18
CA LYS A 51 2.92 5.72 0.87
C LYS A 51 2.27 4.67 -0.02
N ILE A 52 1.59 5.13 -1.07
CA ILE A 52 0.86 4.30 -2.01
C ILE A 52 1.04 4.88 -3.42
N GLU A 53 0.92 4.06 -4.45
CA GLU A 53 0.83 4.52 -5.84
C GLU A 53 -0.60 4.29 -6.31
N VAL A 54 -1.30 5.36 -6.67
CA VAL A 54 -2.66 5.32 -7.19
C VAL A 54 -2.71 6.07 -8.50
N SER A 55 -3.10 5.35 -9.55
CA SER A 55 -3.35 5.92 -10.87
C SER A 55 -4.80 6.37 -11.00
N GLY A 56 -5.02 7.40 -11.83
CA GLY A 56 -6.32 7.97 -12.10
C GLY A 56 -6.45 9.43 -11.65
N GLU A 57 -7.51 10.08 -12.11
CA GLU A 57 -7.78 11.50 -11.84
C GLU A 57 -8.81 11.66 -10.71
N LEU A 58 -8.59 12.64 -9.83
CA LEU A 58 -9.57 13.06 -8.82
C LEU A 58 -10.72 13.87 -9.44
N THR A 59 -11.48 13.21 -10.32
CA THR A 59 -12.65 13.77 -11.00
C THR A 59 -13.82 12.81 -10.86
N THR A 60 -15.03 13.33 -10.63
CA THR A 60 -16.21 12.45 -10.50
C THR A 60 -16.40 11.56 -11.73
N GLY A 61 -16.71 10.28 -11.51
CA GLY A 61 -16.84 9.27 -12.55
C GLY A 61 -15.52 8.67 -13.06
N SER A 62 -14.36 9.17 -12.64
CA SER A 62 -13.06 8.53 -12.92
C SER A 62 -12.87 7.29 -12.06
N THR A 63 -12.11 6.31 -12.57
CA THR A 63 -11.69 5.14 -11.81
C THR A 63 -10.26 5.33 -11.33
N LEU A 64 -10.06 5.14 -10.03
CA LEU A 64 -8.77 5.08 -9.37
C LEU A 64 -8.34 3.62 -9.23
N GLN A 65 -7.04 3.36 -9.40
CA GLN A 65 -6.46 2.03 -9.29
C GLN A 65 -5.18 2.10 -8.46
N ILE A 66 -5.11 1.31 -7.38
CA ILE A 66 -3.88 1.08 -6.62
C ILE A 66 -2.94 0.25 -7.49
N ALA A 67 -1.75 0.79 -7.75
CA ALA A 67 -0.69 0.13 -8.49
C ALA A 67 0.37 -0.47 -7.56
N ASP A 68 0.65 0.18 -6.42
CA ASP A 68 1.67 -0.26 -5.46
C ASP A 68 1.40 0.30 -4.06
N VAL A 69 1.98 -0.33 -3.04
CA VAL A 69 2.00 0.13 -1.64
C VAL A 69 3.45 0.08 -1.16
N PHE A 70 4.00 1.22 -0.75
CA PHE A 70 5.38 1.29 -0.31
C PHE A 70 5.51 0.81 1.14
N ILE A 71 6.34 -0.21 1.35
CA ILE A 71 6.52 -0.88 2.63
C ILE A 71 7.99 -0.91 3.05
N GLU A 72 8.21 -1.04 4.35
CA GLU A 72 9.49 -1.43 4.94
C GLU A 72 9.27 -2.79 5.61
N ASP A 73 10.12 -3.76 5.29
CA ASP A 73 10.09 -5.10 5.87
C ASP A 73 11.54 -5.56 6.09
N GLU A 74 11.89 -5.87 7.34
CA GLU A 74 13.28 -6.20 7.71
C GLU A 74 13.74 -7.53 7.13
N ASP A 75 12.80 -8.43 6.85
CA ASP A 75 13.07 -9.75 6.28
C ASP A 75 13.10 -9.70 4.73
N GLY A 76 12.72 -8.55 4.14
CA GLY A 76 12.70 -8.34 2.69
C GLY A 76 11.55 -9.06 1.99
N ASP A 77 10.47 -9.38 2.72
CA ASP A 77 9.31 -10.05 2.15
C ASP A 77 8.57 -9.13 1.16
N PRO A 78 8.28 -9.60 -0.07
CA PRO A 78 7.64 -8.77 -1.08
C PRO A 78 6.17 -8.50 -0.73
N LEU A 79 5.69 -7.29 -1.06
CA LEU A 79 4.26 -6.93 -0.98
C LEU A 79 3.37 -7.91 -1.77
N SER A 80 2.16 -8.17 -1.27
CA SER A 80 1.10 -8.83 -2.04
C SER A 80 -0.19 -8.02 -2.05
N LEU A 81 -0.42 -7.26 -3.13
CA LEU A 81 -1.69 -6.57 -3.35
C LEU A 81 -2.87 -7.53 -3.47
N ASP A 82 -2.66 -8.72 -4.04
CA ASP A 82 -3.72 -9.73 -4.18
C ASP A 82 -4.25 -10.19 -2.81
N LYS A 83 -3.36 -10.41 -1.84
CA LYS A 83 -3.77 -10.73 -0.45
C LYS A 83 -4.52 -9.58 0.22
N MET A 84 -4.24 -8.34 -0.18
CA MET A 84 -4.91 -7.14 0.33
C MET A 84 -6.23 -6.84 -0.37
N ASN A 85 -6.50 -7.42 -1.55
CA ASN A 85 -7.67 -7.13 -2.38
C ASN A 85 -8.94 -7.82 -1.84
N ASN A 86 -9.37 -7.40 -0.65
CA ASN A 86 -10.58 -7.87 0.01
C ASN A 86 -11.22 -6.76 0.86
N ALA A 87 -12.42 -7.03 1.38
CA ALA A 87 -13.23 -6.06 2.10
C ALA A 87 -12.66 -5.61 3.45
N ASP A 88 -11.75 -6.40 4.04
CA ASP A 88 -11.17 -6.10 5.36
C ASP A 88 -9.91 -5.27 5.26
N ASP A 89 -9.10 -5.49 4.22
CA ASP A 89 -7.74 -4.94 4.11
C ASP A 89 -7.60 -3.72 3.21
N ILE A 90 -8.53 -3.42 2.29
CA ILE A 90 -8.53 -2.15 1.54
C ILE A 90 -9.92 -1.55 1.52
N LYS A 91 -10.05 -0.35 2.09
CA LYS A 91 -11.30 0.40 2.21
C LYS A 91 -11.11 1.83 1.71
N TRP A 92 -12.00 2.25 0.83
CA TRP A 92 -12.04 3.61 0.27
C TRP A 92 -13.11 4.42 1.00
N TYR A 93 -12.77 5.62 1.44
CA TYR A 93 -13.67 6.52 2.13
C TYR A 93 -13.78 7.84 1.37
N LEU A 94 -15.01 8.32 1.23
CA LEU A 94 -15.28 9.70 0.86
C LEU A 94 -15.40 10.53 2.14
N VAL A 95 -14.60 11.57 2.27
CA VAL A 95 -14.51 12.39 3.48
C VAL A 95 -14.71 13.87 3.18
N ASP A 96 -15.31 14.57 4.13
CA ASP A 96 -15.51 16.02 4.10
C ASP A 96 -14.44 16.79 4.91
N ASN A 97 -13.62 16.07 5.69
CA ASN A 97 -12.60 16.65 6.55
C ASN A 97 -11.28 15.86 6.53
N GLU A 98 -10.26 16.46 7.14
CA GLU A 98 -8.92 15.89 7.21
C GLU A 98 -8.61 15.10 8.49
N ALA A 99 -9.63 14.66 9.24
CA ALA A 99 -9.42 13.87 10.46
C ALA A 99 -8.56 12.62 10.19
N ALA A 100 -7.62 12.29 11.09
CA ALA A 100 -6.64 11.23 10.86
C ALA A 100 -7.30 9.90 10.45
N ASP A 101 -8.40 9.54 11.13
CA ASP A 101 -9.18 8.35 10.84
C ASP A 101 -10.54 8.72 10.21
N PRO A 102 -10.93 8.09 9.09
CA PRO A 102 -12.24 8.30 8.50
C PRO A 102 -13.33 7.63 9.36
N SER A 103 -14.47 8.29 9.49
CA SER A 103 -15.66 7.75 10.15
C SER A 103 -16.72 7.30 9.15
N GLY A 104 -17.55 6.32 9.52
CA GLY A 104 -18.69 5.85 8.72
C GLY A 104 -18.38 4.64 7.85
N THR A 105 -19.26 4.36 6.90
CA THR A 105 -19.15 3.21 6.01
C THR A 105 -18.19 3.51 4.85
N PRO A 106 -17.28 2.58 4.49
CA PRO A 106 -16.49 2.71 3.27
C PRO A 106 -17.38 2.90 2.04
N ALA A 107 -16.97 3.78 1.13
CA ALA A 107 -17.61 3.97 -0.16
C ALA A 107 -17.34 2.79 -1.11
N ALA A 108 -16.19 2.11 -0.96
CA ALA A 108 -15.83 0.91 -1.69
C ALA A 108 -14.73 0.11 -0.95
N THR A 109 -14.39 -1.05 -1.50
CA THR A 109 -13.28 -1.90 -1.03
C THR A 109 -12.52 -2.49 -2.21
N GLY A 110 -11.31 -3.02 -1.97
CA GLY A 110 -10.46 -3.63 -3.01
C GLY A 110 -9.54 -2.64 -3.71
N THR A 111 -8.83 -3.06 -4.77
CA THR A 111 -7.76 -2.27 -5.39
C THR A 111 -8.22 -1.18 -6.37
N ALA A 112 -9.50 -1.13 -6.69
CA ALA A 112 -10.08 -0.18 -7.64
C ALA A 112 -11.27 0.57 -7.02
N PHE A 113 -11.45 1.83 -7.40
CA PHE A 113 -12.58 2.66 -6.96
C PHE A 113 -13.04 3.62 -8.04
N THR A 114 -14.30 3.52 -8.46
CA THR A 114 -14.93 4.52 -9.32
C THR A 114 -15.55 5.62 -8.48
N ILE A 115 -15.09 6.85 -8.68
CA ILE A 115 -15.52 8.02 -7.94
C ILE A 115 -17.01 8.30 -8.26
N PRO A 116 -17.91 8.33 -7.27
CA PRO A 116 -19.33 8.59 -7.52
C PRO A 116 -19.59 9.99 -8.10
N ALA A 117 -20.66 10.13 -8.87
CA ALA A 117 -21.05 11.40 -9.48
C ALA A 117 -21.32 12.54 -8.47
N TYR A 118 -21.68 12.18 -7.23
CA TYR A 118 -21.99 13.13 -6.15
C TYR A 118 -20.78 13.47 -5.26
N ALA A 119 -19.59 12.95 -5.57
CA ALA A 119 -18.42 13.08 -4.71
C ALA A 119 -17.65 14.40 -4.90
N GLY A 120 -18.07 15.28 -5.81
CA GLY A 120 -17.40 16.56 -6.04
C GLY A 120 -17.30 17.41 -4.78
N GLY A 121 -16.13 18.02 -4.56
CA GLY A 121 -15.81 18.79 -3.36
C GLY A 121 -15.41 17.96 -2.14
N LYS A 122 -15.59 16.63 -2.17
CA LYS A 122 -15.09 15.71 -1.14
C LYS A 122 -13.65 15.31 -1.42
N LYS A 123 -13.07 14.53 -0.51
CA LYS A 123 -11.74 13.93 -0.65
C LYS A 123 -11.79 12.42 -0.45
N ILE A 124 -10.69 11.74 -0.77
CA ILE A 124 -10.59 10.28 -0.67
C ILE A 124 -9.53 9.89 0.34
N LYS A 125 -9.89 9.03 1.29
CA LYS A 125 -8.95 8.32 2.15
C LYS A 125 -8.99 6.84 1.86
N ILE A 126 -7.81 6.22 1.80
CA ILE A 126 -7.68 4.77 1.77
C ILE A 126 -7.20 4.32 3.14
N VAL A 127 -7.94 3.41 3.75
CA VAL A 127 -7.49 2.66 4.92
C VAL A 127 -7.10 1.28 4.42
N TYR A 128 -5.84 0.90 4.63
CA TYR A 128 -5.35 -0.39 4.17
C TYR A 128 -4.45 -1.10 5.19
N ARG A 129 -4.48 -2.43 5.20
CA ARG A 129 -3.55 -3.25 5.99
C ARG A 129 -2.57 -3.93 5.05
N ILE A 130 -1.28 -3.66 5.24
CA ILE A 130 -0.20 -4.23 4.43
C ILE A 130 -0.13 -5.74 4.66
N LYS A 131 0.03 -6.48 3.55
CA LYS A 131 0.36 -7.89 3.58
C LYS A 131 1.49 -8.21 2.61
N THR A 132 2.38 -9.08 3.04
CA THR A 132 3.46 -9.62 2.21
C THR A 132 3.06 -10.96 1.59
N ALA A 133 3.67 -11.34 0.48
CA ALA A 133 3.42 -12.61 -0.19
C ALA A 133 3.94 -13.79 0.64
N THR A 134 5.10 -13.59 1.28
CA THR A 134 5.81 -14.55 2.13
C THR A 134 6.04 -13.97 3.52
N GLY A 135 6.71 -14.73 4.39
CA GLY A 135 6.99 -14.28 5.75
C GLY A 135 5.97 -14.78 6.77
N THR A 136 6.38 -14.81 8.03
CA THR A 136 5.47 -14.99 9.16
C THR A 136 6.00 -14.20 10.33
N PRO A 137 5.27 -13.16 10.79
CA PRO A 137 3.94 -12.72 10.35
C PRO A 137 3.90 -11.96 9.00
N ASP A 138 2.95 -12.29 8.13
CA ASP A 138 2.81 -11.69 6.78
C ASP A 138 1.93 -10.43 6.73
N SER A 139 1.60 -9.84 7.88
CA SER A 139 0.59 -8.80 7.98
C SER A 139 0.99 -7.72 9.00
N ALA A 140 0.81 -6.46 8.60
CA ALA A 140 1.04 -5.32 9.46
C ALA A 140 0.09 -5.34 10.67
N PHE A 141 0.59 -4.92 11.82
CA PHE A 141 -0.17 -4.93 13.07
C PHE A 141 -1.40 -3.99 13.00
N LEU A 142 -1.19 -2.77 12.51
CA LEU A 142 -2.23 -1.76 12.34
C LEU A 142 -2.42 -1.42 10.86
N PRO A 143 -3.64 -1.04 10.45
CA PRO A 143 -3.83 -0.45 9.14
C PRO A 143 -3.16 0.92 9.06
N ALA A 144 -2.82 1.33 7.84
CA ALA A 144 -2.41 2.67 7.50
C ALA A 144 -3.58 3.44 6.86
N THR A 145 -3.63 4.74 7.11
CA THR A 145 -4.59 5.65 6.47
C THR A 145 -3.83 6.67 5.62
N VAL A 146 -4.27 6.85 4.38
CA VAL A 146 -3.68 7.81 3.43
C VAL A 146 -4.78 8.65 2.80
N LEU A 147 -4.67 9.97 2.94
CA LEU A 147 -5.39 10.92 2.09
C LEU A 147 -4.76 10.91 0.70
N LEU A 148 -5.57 10.79 -0.35
CA LEU A 148 -5.07 10.84 -1.72
C LEU A 148 -4.79 12.26 -2.17
N THR A 149 -3.53 12.49 -2.56
CA THR A 149 -3.04 13.72 -3.15
C THR A 149 -1.96 13.37 -4.17
N SER A 150 -1.61 14.30 -5.04
CA SER A 150 -0.48 14.11 -5.96
C SER A 150 0.83 13.73 -5.23
N ALA A 151 1.08 14.29 -4.05
CA ALA A 151 2.29 14.01 -3.26
C ALA A 151 2.25 12.67 -2.52
N SER A 152 1.11 12.34 -1.90
CA SER A 152 0.97 11.13 -1.06
C SER A 152 0.70 9.86 -1.85
N SER A 153 0.08 9.99 -3.04
CA SER A 153 -0.37 8.85 -3.82
C SER A 153 -0.12 8.93 -5.33
N GLY A 154 0.26 10.08 -5.88
CA GLY A 154 0.50 10.22 -7.32
C GLY A 154 -0.76 10.42 -8.18
N VAL A 155 -1.93 10.63 -7.58
CA VAL A 155 -3.17 10.92 -8.32
C VAL A 155 -3.07 12.26 -9.05
N SER A 156 -3.73 12.36 -10.20
CA SER A 156 -3.75 13.55 -11.06
C SER A 156 -5.11 14.28 -11.03
N GLY A 157 -5.20 15.41 -11.72
CA GLY A 157 -6.40 16.26 -11.79
C GLY A 157 -6.19 17.65 -11.21
N ASP A 158 -7.10 18.57 -11.54
CA ASP A 158 -6.94 20.01 -11.27
C ASP A 158 -6.76 20.34 -9.78
N SER A 159 -7.42 19.59 -8.90
CA SER A 159 -7.34 19.76 -7.43
C SER A 159 -6.58 18.63 -6.74
N ALA A 160 -5.78 17.85 -7.48
CA ALA A 160 -5.05 16.71 -6.90
C ALA A 160 -3.96 17.12 -5.91
N ALA A 161 -3.48 18.37 -5.96
CA ALA A 161 -2.53 18.90 -4.98
C ALA A 161 -3.09 18.91 -3.56
N ASP A 162 -4.38 19.27 -3.39
CA ASP A 162 -5.04 19.29 -2.09
C ASP A 162 -5.91 18.04 -1.82
N GLY A 163 -6.11 17.19 -2.83
CA GLY A 163 -6.87 15.95 -2.72
C GLY A 163 -8.38 16.11 -2.92
N THR A 164 -8.85 17.29 -3.35
CA THR A 164 -10.26 17.55 -3.62
C THR A 164 -10.69 16.94 -4.94
N ILE A 165 -11.87 16.32 -4.94
CA ILE A 165 -12.47 15.75 -6.14
C ILE A 165 -13.13 16.87 -6.95
N SER A 166 -12.68 17.06 -8.18
CA SER A 166 -13.33 17.93 -9.15
C SER A 166 -14.62 17.30 -9.70
N ASN A 167 -15.62 18.12 -10.01
CA ASN A 167 -16.78 17.62 -10.74
C ASN A 167 -16.43 17.44 -12.21
N LYS A 168 -16.80 16.29 -12.79
CA LYS A 168 -16.78 16.12 -14.23
C LYS A 168 -17.74 17.12 -14.87
N LEU A 169 -17.22 17.93 -15.79
CA LEU A 169 -18.05 18.81 -16.60
C LEU A 169 -19.08 17.98 -17.33
N ARG A 170 -20.36 18.25 -17.06
CA ARG A 170 -21.45 17.76 -17.89
C ARG A 170 -21.56 18.74 -19.04
N SER A 171 -21.53 18.24 -20.28
CA SER A 171 -21.88 19.07 -21.43
C SER A 171 -23.28 19.63 -21.19
N VAL A 172 -23.41 20.95 -21.15
CA VAL A 172 -24.71 21.62 -21.11
C VAL A 172 -25.07 21.94 -22.55
N THR A 173 -26.15 21.36 -23.03
CA THR A 173 -26.71 21.74 -24.33
C THR A 173 -27.67 22.89 -24.05
N ILE A 174 -27.29 24.09 -24.49
CA ILE A 174 -28.20 25.23 -24.45
C ILE A 174 -29.07 25.16 -25.69
N ASN A 175 -30.37 25.01 -25.50
CA ASN A 175 -31.30 25.15 -26.61
C ASN A 175 -31.69 26.63 -26.75
N VAL A 176 -31.52 27.18 -27.94
CA VAL A 176 -31.94 28.56 -28.23
C VAL A 176 -33.40 28.52 -28.63
N VAL A 177 -34.29 28.93 -27.73
CA VAL A 177 -35.72 29.04 -28.00
C VAL A 177 -36.04 30.47 -28.41
N ASN A 178 -36.16 30.68 -29.71
CA ASN A 178 -36.53 31.97 -30.29
C ASN A 178 -38.06 32.13 -30.31
N GLU A 179 -38.67 32.28 -29.12
CA GLU A 179 -40.14 32.33 -28.95
C GLU A 179 -40.81 33.49 -29.72
N SER A 180 -40.09 34.60 -29.93
CA SER A 180 -40.62 35.83 -30.52
C SER A 180 -40.30 36.01 -32.02
N GLY A 181 -39.88 34.94 -32.72
CA GLY A 181 -39.56 34.99 -34.14
C GLY A 181 -38.11 34.57 -34.45
N LYS A 182 -37.81 34.29 -35.71
CA LYS A 182 -36.47 33.83 -36.13
C LYS A 182 -35.45 34.99 -36.09
N PRO A 183 -34.16 34.71 -35.87
CA PRO A 183 -33.10 35.70 -36.06
C PRO A 183 -33.21 36.36 -37.43
N THR A 184 -33.01 37.68 -37.46
CA THR A 184 -33.02 38.44 -38.71
C THR A 184 -31.72 39.23 -38.83
N ASP A 185 -31.24 39.45 -40.06
CA ASP A 185 -30.05 40.28 -40.29
C ASP A 185 -30.19 41.69 -39.68
N GLU A 186 -31.40 42.24 -39.63
CA GLU A 186 -31.67 43.58 -39.10
C GLU A 186 -31.52 43.66 -37.57
N LEU A 187 -31.98 42.64 -36.83
CA LEU A 187 -31.92 42.61 -35.36
C LEU A 187 -30.67 41.89 -34.82
N ASN A 188 -30.13 40.93 -35.57
CA ASN A 188 -29.13 39.96 -35.11
C ASN A 188 -27.86 39.96 -35.95
N GLY A 189 -27.84 40.65 -37.10
CA GLY A 189 -26.72 40.59 -38.05
C GLY A 189 -26.55 39.22 -38.73
N THR A 190 -27.50 38.31 -38.54
CA THR A 190 -27.55 36.97 -39.15
C THR A 190 -28.98 36.43 -39.15
N ASN A 191 -29.28 35.58 -40.14
CA ASN A 191 -30.51 34.79 -40.21
C ASN A 191 -30.30 33.33 -39.73
N ASP A 192 -29.16 33.00 -39.12
CA ASP A 192 -28.89 31.65 -38.60
C ASP A 192 -29.83 31.32 -37.44
N ALA A 193 -30.63 30.27 -37.60
CA ALA A 193 -31.64 29.84 -36.64
C ALA A 193 -31.08 29.46 -35.26
N ASN A 194 -29.79 29.13 -35.15
CA ASN A 194 -29.12 28.82 -33.88
C ASN A 194 -28.61 30.07 -33.15
N THR A 195 -28.82 31.26 -33.72
CA THR A 195 -28.43 32.53 -33.08
C THR A 195 -29.50 32.95 -32.07
N PRO A 196 -29.13 33.33 -30.84
CA PRO A 196 -30.07 33.94 -29.89
C PRO A 196 -30.64 35.25 -30.42
N VAL A 197 -31.97 35.40 -30.39
CA VAL A 197 -32.63 36.69 -30.67
C VAL A 197 -32.39 37.66 -29.51
N VAL A 198 -32.19 38.96 -29.80
CA VAL A 198 -32.08 39.98 -28.75
C VAL A 198 -33.37 39.98 -27.93
N GLY A 199 -33.28 39.68 -26.63
CA GLY A 199 -34.43 39.52 -25.73
C GLY A 199 -35.01 38.10 -25.66
N GLY A 200 -34.42 37.12 -26.34
CA GLY A 200 -34.78 35.71 -26.20
C GLY A 200 -34.29 35.10 -24.88
N THR A 201 -35.05 34.17 -24.33
CA THR A 201 -34.70 33.42 -23.12
C THR A 201 -33.80 32.24 -23.52
N LEU A 202 -32.69 32.07 -22.81
CA LEU A 202 -31.86 30.87 -22.91
C LEU A 202 -32.35 29.86 -21.88
N GLU A 203 -32.65 28.64 -22.32
CA GLU A 203 -32.99 27.55 -21.42
C GLU A 203 -31.87 26.51 -21.39
N VAL A 204 -31.53 26.09 -20.16
CA VAL A 204 -30.58 25.01 -19.90
C VAL A 204 -31.35 23.69 -20.01
N VAL A 205 -30.84 22.76 -20.83
CA VAL A 205 -31.35 21.39 -20.95
C VAL A 205 -30.31 20.39 -20.42
#